data_AF-A0A485JM25-F1
#
_entry.id   AF-A0A485JM25-F1
#
_cell.length_a   1.000
_cell.length_b   1.000
_cell.length_c   1.000
_cell.angle_alpha   90.00
_cell.angle_beta   90.00
_cell.angle_gamma   90.00
#
_symmetry.space_group_name_H-M   'P 1'
#
loop_
_entity.id
_entity.type
_entity.pdbx_description
1 polymer ?
#
loop_
_entity_poly.entity_id
_entity_poly.type
_entity_poly.pdbx_seq_one_letter_code
_entity_poly.pdbx_strand_id
1 'polypeptide(L)'
;MYNEQKQIYWYSGLYLQPQHFQSIDLHHSYMLAQHIARAQPWNFGCYECEIDHGALNESILKINKLKAILPSGYYLEYPGNCTISQKHLVDSNITNGHPIRFWIALRRFDPKYPNVSDNKEKNK
;
A
#
# COMPACT_ATOMS: atom_id res chain seq x y z
N MET A 1 15.43 8.00 8.11
CA MET A 1 14.43 7.56 9.11
C MET A 1 13.78 8.81 9.70
N TYR A 2 12.45 8.89 9.73
CA TYR A 2 11.73 10.02 10.33
C TYR A 2 11.78 9.96 11.87
N ASN A 3 11.38 11.03 12.56
CA ASN A 3 11.42 11.04 14.02
C ASN A 3 10.37 10.08 14.61
N GLU A 4 9.21 9.99 13.96
CA GLU A 4 8.09 9.10 14.25
C GLU A 4 8.43 7.63 13.97
N GLN A 5 9.52 7.35 13.25
CA GLN A 5 10.02 6.00 13.00
C GLN A 5 11.13 5.58 13.97
N LYS A 6 11.51 6.45 14.92
CA LYS A 6 12.49 6.10 15.95
C LYS A 6 11.85 5.26 17.03
N GLN A 7 12.67 4.40 17.62
CA GLN A 7 12.28 3.64 18.79
C GLN A 7 11.96 4.59 19.95
N ILE A 8 10.90 4.27 20.68
CA ILE A 8 10.47 5.02 21.86
C ILE A 8 11.29 4.58 23.07
N TYR A 9 11.63 5.55 23.91
CA TYR A 9 12.21 5.30 25.22
C TYR A 9 11.11 5.01 26.25
N TRP A 10 11.04 3.76 26.69
CA TRP A 10 10.07 3.29 27.68
C TRP A 10 10.63 3.38 29.09
N TYR A 11 9.88 3.99 30.00
CA TYR A 11 10.22 4.07 31.41
C TYR A 11 8.98 3.96 32.30
N SER A 12 9.20 3.59 33.56
CA SER A 12 8.11 3.41 34.53
C SER A 12 7.41 4.75 34.82
N GLY A 13 6.08 4.76 34.79
CA GLY A 13 5.27 5.97 34.98
C GLY A 13 5.09 6.82 33.72
N LEU A 14 5.52 6.34 32.54
CA LEU A 14 5.21 7.01 31.27
C LEU A 14 3.71 6.96 30.98
N TYR A 15 3.12 8.13 30.69
CA TYR A 15 1.74 8.22 30.25
C TYR A 15 1.59 7.75 28.80
N LEU A 16 0.71 6.78 28.55
CA LEU A 16 0.49 6.23 27.22
C LEU A 16 -0.37 7.16 26.36
N GLN A 17 0.12 7.49 25.17
CA GLN A 17 -0.59 8.27 24.16
C GLN A 17 -0.63 7.50 22.84
N PRO A 18 -1.63 7.73 21.96
CA PRO A 18 -1.72 7.07 20.65
C PRO A 18 -0.45 7.19 19.79
N GLN A 19 0.26 8.31 19.90
CA GLN A 19 1.52 8.58 19.20
C GLN A 19 2.61 7.57 19.56
N HIS A 20 2.58 7.01 20.78
CA HIS A 20 3.53 5.98 21.18
C HIS A 20 3.30 4.69 20.40
N PHE A 21 2.04 4.26 20.27
CA PHE A 21 1.72 3.07 19.50
C PHE A 21 1.99 3.27 18.00
N GLN A 22 1.64 4.44 17.46
CA GLN A 22 1.94 4.79 16.08
C GLN A 22 3.44 4.75 15.79
N SER A 23 4.28 5.31 16.68
CA SER A 23 5.73 5.32 16.43
C SER A 23 6.36 3.94 16.58
N ILE A 24 5.88 3.09 17.49
CA ILE A 24 6.31 1.68 17.55
C ILE A 24 6.01 0.97 16.24
N ASP A 25 4.77 1.10 15.74
CA ASP A 25 4.34 0.43 14.51
C ASP A 25 5.14 0.90 13.28
N LEU A 26 5.35 2.22 13.17
CA LEU A 26 6.20 2.81 12.13
C LEU A 26 7.66 2.36 12.24
N HIS A 27 8.20 2.27 13.45
CA HIS A 27 9.55 1.79 13.69
C HIS A 27 9.72 0.33 13.23
N HIS A 28 8.83 -0.56 13.67
CA HIS A 28 8.86 -1.98 13.28
C HIS A 28 8.69 -2.16 11.78
N SER A 29 7.72 -1.47 11.17
CA SER A 29 7.49 -1.49 9.73
C SER A 29 8.73 -1.03 8.95
N TYR A 30 9.38 0.05 9.41
CA TYR A 30 10.61 0.54 8.80
C TYR A 30 11.76 -0.48 8.91
N MET A 31 11.99 -1.04 10.10
CA MET A 31 13.06 -2.02 10.33
C MET A 31 12.84 -3.29 9.51
N LEU A 32 11.60 -3.78 9.42
CA LEU A 32 11.25 -4.92 8.57
C LEU A 32 11.50 -4.63 7.09
N ALA A 33 11.09 -3.46 6.60
CA ALA A 33 11.34 -3.04 5.22
C ALA A 33 12.84 -2.98 4.91
N GLN A 34 13.67 -2.46 5.83
CA GLN A 34 15.13 -2.45 5.68
C GLN A 34 15.71 -3.87 5.65
N HIS A 35 15.18 -4.77 6.48
CA HIS A 35 15.61 -6.17 6.50
C HIS A 35 15.30 -6.88 5.18
N ILE A 36 14.06 -6.77 4.68
CA ILE A 36 13.62 -7.37 3.41
C ILE A 36 14.48 -6.87 2.24
N ALA A 37 14.74 -5.56 2.17
CA ALA A 37 15.52 -4.94 1.10
C ALA A 37 17.00 -5.36 1.11
N ARG A 38 17.55 -5.68 2.28
CA ARG A 38 18.95 -6.13 2.45
C ARG A 38 19.11 -7.65 2.36
N ALA A 39 18.05 -8.41 2.62
CA ALA A 39 18.08 -9.86 2.58
C ALA A 39 18.34 -10.39 1.17
N GLN A 40 17.77 -9.75 0.14
CA GLN A 40 17.99 -10.11 -1.26
C GLN A 40 17.89 -8.89 -2.18
N PRO A 41 18.77 -8.75 -3.17
CA PRO A 41 18.62 -7.74 -4.22
C PRO A 41 17.25 -7.86 -4.93
N TRP A 42 16.64 -6.72 -5.22
CA TRP A 42 15.37 -6.62 -5.96
C TRP A 42 14.22 -7.46 -5.37
N ASN A 43 14.17 -7.60 -4.04
CA ASN A 43 13.10 -8.30 -3.33
C ASN A 43 11.81 -7.46 -3.21
N PHE A 44 11.33 -6.96 -4.35
CA PHE A 44 10.09 -6.22 -4.49
C PHE A 44 9.44 -6.59 -5.83
N GLY A 45 8.13 -6.45 -5.93
CA GLY A 45 7.37 -6.81 -7.11
C GLY A 45 6.01 -7.37 -6.77
N CYS A 46 5.32 -7.85 -7.80
CA CYS A 46 4.06 -8.55 -7.66
C CYS A 46 4.32 -10.05 -7.64
N TYR A 47 3.86 -10.72 -6.58
CA TYR A 47 3.98 -12.17 -6.41
C TYR A 47 2.73 -12.90 -6.89
N GLU A 48 1.57 -12.29 -6.72
CA GLU A 48 0.28 -12.85 -7.09
C GLU A 48 -0.63 -11.73 -7.57
N CYS A 49 -1.27 -11.91 -8.72
CA CYS A 49 -2.25 -10.97 -9.26
C CYS A 49 -3.30 -11.76 -10.05
N GLU A 50 -4.53 -11.76 -9.56
CA GLU A 50 -5.68 -12.35 -10.24
C GLU A 50 -6.61 -11.23 -10.68
N ILE A 51 -6.79 -11.08 -11.99
CA ILE A 51 -7.70 -10.10 -12.60
C ILE A 51 -8.99 -10.81 -13.01
N ASP A 52 -10.13 -10.16 -12.77
CA ASP A 52 -11.43 -10.64 -13.20
C ASP A 52 -11.61 -10.40 -14.71
N HIS A 53 -11.41 -11.43 -15.51
CA HIS A 53 -11.57 -11.35 -16.98
C HIS A 53 -13.02 -11.10 -17.41
N GLY A 54 -14.02 -11.51 -16.61
CA GLY A 54 -15.43 -11.22 -16.90
C GLY A 54 -15.71 -9.73 -16.80
N ALA A 55 -15.28 -9.10 -15.69
CA ALA A 55 -15.35 -7.66 -15.53
C ALA A 55 -14.53 -6.90 -16.58
N LEU A 56 -13.37 -7.45 -16.98
CA LEU A 56 -12.52 -6.83 -17.99
C LEU A 56 -13.21 -6.73 -19.36
N ASN A 57 -14.01 -7.74 -19.75
CA ASN A 57 -14.83 -7.69 -20.97
C ASN A 57 -15.87 -6.58 -20.94
N GLU A 58 -16.36 -6.22 -19.75
CA GLU A 58 -17.26 -5.08 -19.53
C GLU A 58 -16.52 -3.75 -19.39
N SER A 59 -15.22 -3.70 -19.77
CA SER A 59 -14.35 -2.54 -19.60
C SER A 59 -14.19 -2.12 -18.14
N ILE A 60 -14.12 -3.07 -17.22
CA ILE A 60 -13.88 -2.83 -15.78
C ILE A 60 -12.63 -3.59 -15.35
N LEU A 61 -11.60 -2.86 -14.93
CA LEU A 61 -10.46 -3.47 -14.26
C LEU A 61 -10.82 -3.76 -12.82
N LYS A 62 -11.04 -5.04 -12.53
CA LYS A 62 -11.27 -5.56 -11.19
C LYS A 62 -10.20 -6.59 -10.85
N ILE A 63 -9.56 -6.40 -9.71
CA ILE A 63 -8.55 -7.31 -9.17
C ILE A 63 -9.24 -8.16 -8.11
N ASN A 64 -9.17 -9.48 -8.23
CA ASN A 64 -9.72 -10.43 -7.28
C ASN A 64 -8.72 -10.76 -6.17
N LYS A 65 -7.43 -10.89 -6.52
CA LYS A 65 -6.35 -11.07 -5.57
C LYS A 65 -5.11 -10.29 -5.98
N LEU A 66 -4.38 -9.77 -5.00
CA LEU A 66 -3.09 -9.14 -5.18
C LEU A 66 -2.19 -9.47 -3.99
N LYS A 67 -0.95 -9.90 -4.25
CA LYS A 67 0.14 -9.87 -3.28
C LYS A 67 1.34 -9.20 -3.90
N ALA A 68 1.81 -8.13 -3.29
CA ALA A 68 2.95 -7.36 -3.80
C ALA A 68 3.79 -6.79 -2.68
N ILE A 69 5.10 -6.71 -2.88
CA ILE A 69 6.00 -5.91 -2.03
C ILE A 69 6.42 -4.70 -2.85
N LEU A 70 6.18 -3.52 -2.30
CA LEU A 70 6.61 -2.27 -2.93
C LEU A 70 8.12 -2.08 -2.79
N PRO A 71 8.78 -1.29 -3.65
CA PRO A 71 10.20 -0.96 -3.51
C PRO A 71 10.56 -0.30 -2.16
N SER A 72 9.57 0.26 -1.47
CA SER A 72 9.69 0.80 -0.11
C SER A 72 9.76 -0.28 0.98
N GLY A 73 9.50 -1.55 0.65
CA GLY A 73 9.44 -2.69 1.56
C GLY A 73 8.07 -2.96 2.20
N TYR A 74 7.05 -2.16 1.86
CA TYR A 74 5.67 -2.41 2.32
C TYR A 74 5.05 -3.58 1.56
N TYR A 75 4.50 -4.53 2.32
CA TYR A 75 3.73 -5.65 1.81
C TYR A 75 2.26 -5.27 1.64
N LEU A 76 1.69 -5.56 0.47
CA LEU A 76 0.31 -5.35 0.11
C LEU A 76 -0.35 -6.69 -0.21
N GLU A 77 -1.52 -6.92 0.38
CA GLU A 77 -2.34 -8.10 0.18
C GLU A 77 -3.81 -7.72 0.04
N TYR A 78 -4.44 -8.19 -1.04
CA TYR A 78 -5.85 -8.04 -1.34
C TYR A 78 -6.42 -9.42 -1.73
N PRO A 79 -7.56 -9.85 -1.17
CA PRO A 79 -8.20 -9.29 0.02
C PRO A 79 -7.32 -9.51 1.26
N GLY A 80 -7.18 -8.49 2.10
CA GLY A 80 -6.29 -8.56 3.26
C GLY A 80 -6.04 -7.19 3.89
N ASN A 81 -4.79 -6.73 3.83
CA ASN A 81 -4.36 -5.50 4.48
C ASN A 81 -4.61 -4.23 3.64
N CYS A 82 -5.01 -4.36 2.38
CA CYS A 82 -5.34 -3.22 1.52
C CYS A 82 -6.70 -3.39 0.85
N THR A 83 -7.25 -2.28 0.34
CA THR A 83 -8.50 -2.27 -0.42
C THR A 83 -8.27 -1.64 -1.77
N ILE A 84 -8.57 -2.37 -2.84
CA ILE A 84 -8.45 -1.90 -4.22
C ILE A 84 -9.85 -1.55 -4.73
N SER A 85 -10.00 -0.37 -5.33
CA SER A 85 -11.24 0.01 -6.01
C SER A 85 -11.21 -0.47 -7.46
N GLN A 86 -12.33 -0.98 -7.96
CA GLN A 86 -12.49 -1.27 -9.39
C GLN A 86 -12.38 0.02 -10.22
N LYS A 87 -11.79 -0.07 -11.40
CA LYS A 87 -11.59 1.07 -12.29
C LYS A 87 -12.30 0.81 -13.62
N HIS A 88 -13.26 1.66 -13.97
CA HIS A 88 -13.82 1.68 -15.31
C HIS A 88 -12.76 2.12 -16.31
N LEU A 89 -12.62 1.35 -17.38
CA LEU A 89 -11.72 1.55 -18.51
C LEU A 89 -12.39 2.38 -19.60
N VAL A 90 -13.36 3.23 -19.25
CA VAL A 90 -14.03 4.11 -20.22
C VAL A 90 -13.18 5.36 -20.38
N ASP A 91 -12.09 5.23 -21.13
CA ASP A 91 -11.22 6.34 -21.48
C ASP A 91 -11.23 6.48 -23.01
N SER A 92 -11.50 7.69 -23.51
CA SER A 92 -11.46 8.01 -24.94
C SER A 92 -10.07 7.81 -25.57
N ASN A 93 -9.06 7.52 -24.74
CA ASN A 93 -7.69 7.18 -25.11
C ASN A 93 -7.45 5.68 -25.33
N ILE A 94 -8.44 4.80 -25.15
CA ILE A 94 -8.39 3.39 -25.62
C ILE A 94 -8.68 3.37 -27.12
N THR A 95 -7.83 4.03 -27.88
CA THR A 95 -7.88 4.02 -29.33
C THR A 95 -6.59 3.37 -29.82
N ASN A 96 -6.72 2.36 -30.71
CA ASN A 96 -5.63 1.70 -31.45
C ASN A 96 -4.77 0.63 -30.74
N GLY A 97 -5.37 -0.38 -30.10
CA GLY A 97 -4.70 -1.66 -29.84
C GLY A 97 -3.41 -1.60 -29.00
N HIS A 98 -3.11 -0.46 -28.38
CA HIS A 98 -1.92 -0.26 -27.57
C HIS A 98 -2.13 -0.83 -26.16
N PRO A 99 -1.10 -1.47 -25.57
CA PRO A 99 -1.20 -1.98 -24.22
C PRO A 99 -1.34 -0.83 -23.22
N ILE A 100 -2.36 -0.91 -22.37
CA ILE A 100 -2.57 0.03 -21.28
C ILE A 100 -1.83 -0.47 -20.05
N ARG A 101 -1.04 0.40 -19.41
CA ARG A 101 -0.30 0.08 -18.18
C ARG A 101 -0.97 0.72 -16.98
N PHE A 102 -1.30 -0.12 -16.00
CA PHE A 102 -1.77 0.31 -14.70
C PHE A 102 -0.64 0.24 -13.69
N TRP A 103 -0.63 1.22 -12.78
CA TRP A 103 0.30 1.26 -11.66
C TRP A 103 -0.48 1.13 -10.38
N ILE A 104 0.01 0.28 -9.48
CA ILE A 104 -0.45 0.24 -8.10
C ILE A 104 0.45 1.19 -7.32
N ALA A 105 -0.17 2.15 -6.65
CA ALA A 105 0.53 3.15 -5.87
C ALA A 105 -0.02 3.19 -4.45
N LEU A 106 0.88 3.26 -3.48
CA LEU A 106 0.56 3.54 -2.10
C LEU A 106 1.15 4.90 -1.74
N ARG A 107 0.34 5.77 -1.11
CA ARG A 107 0.83 7.03 -0.60
C ARG A 107 1.91 6.75 0.45
N ARG A 108 3.09 7.35 0.29
CA ARG A 108 4.15 7.25 1.28
C ARG A 108 3.74 7.98 2.55
N PHE A 109 4.09 7.41 3.69
CA PHE A 109 3.96 8.08 4.98
C PHE A 109 4.68 9.44 4.93
N ASP A 110 3.97 10.49 5.36
CA ASP A 110 4.51 11.83 5.50
C ASP A 110 4.15 12.38 6.88
N PRO A 111 5.13 12.67 7.76
CA PRO A 111 4.84 13.15 9.12
C PRO A 111 4.18 14.53 9.14
N LYS A 112 4.26 15.32 8.06
CA LYS A 112 3.66 16.67 7.99
C LYS A 112 2.17 16.65 7.65
N TYR A 113 1.65 15.53 7.17
CA TYR A 113 0.28 15.43 6.70
C TYR A 113 -0.46 14.28 7.40
N PRO A 114 -1.80 14.33 7.48
CA PRO A 114 -2.57 13.20 7.94
C PRO A 114 -2.35 12.00 7.01
N ASN A 115 -1.95 10.87 7.60
CA ASN A 115 -1.72 9.60 6.92
C ASN A 115 -2.92 8.65 7.01
N VAL A 116 -4.01 9.10 7.63
CA VAL A 116 -5.27 8.37 7.74
C VAL A 116 -6.29 9.04 6.83
N SER A 117 -6.88 8.27 5.92
CA SER A 117 -8.01 8.70 5.08
C SER A 117 -9.34 8.28 5.70
N ASP A 118 -10.33 9.17 5.72
CA ASP A 118 -11.71 8.79 6.06
C ASP A 118 -12.26 7.98 4.88
N ASN A 119 -12.62 6.71 5.10
CA ASN A 119 -12.96 5.76 4.03
C ASN A 119 -14.34 6.04 3.39
N LYS A 120 -14.90 7.24 3.61
CA LYS A 120 -16.25 7.66 3.18
C LYS A 120 -16.35 8.04 1.70
N GLU A 121 -15.25 8.13 0.96
CA GLU A 121 -15.27 8.60 -0.44
C GLU A 121 -15.58 7.50 -1.48
N LYS A 122 -15.96 6.27 -1.10
CA LYS A 122 -16.23 5.19 -2.07
C LYS A 122 -17.71 5.01 -2.48
N ASN A 123 -18.60 5.94 -2.16
CA ASN A 123 -20.04 5.87 -2.51
C ASN A 123 -20.56 7.14 -3.23
N LYS A 124 -19.82 7.66 -4.21
CA LYS A 124 -20.36 8.60 -5.20
C LYS A 124 -19.84 8.28 -6.59
#